data_AF-A0A7W0NL04-F1
#
_entry.id   AF-A0A7W0NL04-F1
#
_cell.length_a   1.000
_cell.length_b   1.000
_cell.length_c   1.000
_cell.angle_alpha   90.00
_cell.angle_beta   90.00
_cell.angle_gamma   90.00
#
_symmetry.space_group_name_H-M   'P 1'
#
loop_
_entity.id
_entity.type
_entity.pdbx_description
1 polymer ?
#
loop_
_entity_poly.entity_id
_entity_poly.type
_entity_poly.pdbx_seq_one_letter_code
_entity_poly.pdbx_strand_id
1 'polypeptide(L)'
;MGYLRTAGAGAAAATVWGLAEPVDRTLLRCHYSDVALLGKAVTRSRHWRAAGFALHAANGAAFGVALEAAHRRTGVERRRLALGMA
;
A
#
# COMPACT_ATOMS: atom_id res chain seq x y z
N MET A 1 11.83 6.04 13.97
CA MET A 1 10.36 6.13 14.26
C MET A 1 9.92 4.81 14.87
N GLY A 2 8.87 4.77 15.69
CA GLY A 2 8.30 3.50 16.15
C GLY A 2 7.65 2.73 15.01
N TYR A 3 7.66 1.39 15.06
CA TYR A 3 7.03 0.53 14.03
C TYR A 3 5.55 0.82 13.82
N LEU A 4 4.81 1.17 14.88
CA LEU A 4 3.40 1.56 14.78
C LEU A 4 3.20 2.80 13.91
N ARG A 5 4.11 3.78 14.01
CA ARG A 5 4.03 5.02 13.21
C ARG A 5 4.34 4.74 11.75
N THR A 6 5.30 3.87 11.44
CA THR A 6 5.62 3.54 10.04
C THR A 6 4.59 2.61 9.42
N ALA A 7 4.02 1.69 10.19
CA ALA A 7 2.86 0.89 9.79
C ALA A 7 1.66 1.80 9.45
N GLY A 8 1.31 2.73 10.33
CA GLY A 8 0.22 3.68 10.09
C GLY A 8 0.46 4.57 8.87
N ALA A 9 1.69 5.07 8.68
CA ALA A 9 2.05 5.85 7.51
C ALA A 9 1.91 5.05 6.20
N GLY A 10 2.38 3.80 6.20
CA GLY A 10 2.26 2.91 5.04
C GLY A 10 0.81 2.55 4.72
N ALA A 11 0.00 2.24 5.73
CA ALA A 11 -1.44 1.98 5.56
C ALA A 11 -2.18 3.19 4.99
N ALA A 12 -1.90 4.39 5.52
CA ALA A 12 -2.48 5.63 5.03
C ALA A 12 -2.09 5.90 3.58
N ALA A 13 -0.80 5.75 3.23
CA ALA A 13 -0.32 5.93 1.87
C ALA A 13 -1.00 4.98 0.88
N ALA A 14 -1.08 3.68 1.20
CA ALA A 14 -1.77 2.71 0.36
C ALA A 14 -3.28 3.00 0.23
N THR A 15 -3.93 3.45 1.31
CA THR A 15 -5.34 3.85 1.26
C THR A 15 -5.55 5.03 0.33
N VAL A 16 -4.71 6.06 0.43
CA VAL A 16 -4.73 7.23 -0.48
C VAL A 16 -4.51 6.80 -1.93
N TRP A 17 -3.56 5.90 -2.18
CA TRP A 17 -3.32 5.32 -3.50
C TRP A 17 -4.58 4.63 -4.06
N GLY A 18 -5.19 3.74 -3.30
CA GLY A 18 -6.42 3.06 -3.73
C GLY A 18 -7.61 4.00 -3.96
N LEU A 19 -7.65 5.16 -3.29
CA LEU A 19 -8.65 6.21 -3.53
C LEU A 19 -8.33 7.04 -4.78
N ALA A 20 -7.06 7.25 -5.10
CA ALA A 20 -6.60 7.96 -6.29
C ALA A 20 -6.70 7.11 -7.57
N GLU A 21 -6.64 5.79 -7.44
CA GLU A 21 -6.64 4.82 -8.54
C GLU A 21 -7.68 5.09 -9.66
N PRO A 22 -8.95 5.47 -9.40
CA PRO A 22 -9.92 5.76 -10.46
C PRO A 22 -9.50 6.92 -11.38
N VAL A 23 -8.81 7.92 -10.82
CA VAL A 23 -8.27 9.06 -11.59
C VAL A 23 -7.14 8.57 -12.48
N ASP A 24 -6.19 7.83 -11.93
CA ASP A 24 -5.05 7.28 -12.68
C ASP A 24 -5.50 6.38 -13.82
N ARG A 25 -6.47 5.50 -13.55
CA ARG A 25 -7.04 4.61 -14.57
C ARG A 25 -7.69 5.38 -15.72
N THR A 26 -8.32 6.52 -15.42
CA THR A 26 -8.92 7.38 -16.44
C THR A 26 -7.86 8.09 -17.26
N LEU A 27 -6.86 8.68 -16.61
CA LEU A 27 -5.76 9.41 -17.26
C LEU A 27 -4.87 8.48 -18.10
N LEU A 28 -4.56 7.29 -17.58
CA LEU A 28 -3.66 6.32 -18.19
C LEU A 28 -4.38 5.31 -19.10
N ARG A 29 -5.71 5.39 -19.20
CA ARG A 29 -6.56 4.44 -19.95
C ARG A 29 -6.28 2.98 -19.59
N CYS A 30 -6.08 2.73 -18.30
CA CYS A 30 -5.74 1.42 -17.76
C CYS A 30 -6.92 0.85 -16.97
N HIS A 31 -7.22 -0.44 -17.17
CA HIS A 31 -8.30 -1.12 -16.46
C HIS A 31 -7.84 -1.84 -15.19
N TYR A 32 -6.53 -1.87 -14.93
CA TYR A 32 -5.94 -2.50 -13.75
C TYR A 32 -6.41 -1.82 -12.45
N SER A 33 -6.58 -2.61 -11.40
CA SER A 33 -7.01 -2.12 -10.08
C SER A 33 -6.46 -3.02 -8.99
N ASP A 34 -5.60 -2.49 -8.13
CA ASP A 34 -5.04 -3.22 -6.98
C ASP A 34 -6.16 -3.61 -6.01
N VAL A 35 -7.08 -2.67 -5.74
CA VAL A 35 -8.21 -2.92 -4.84
C VAL A 35 -9.11 -4.03 -5.38
N ALA A 36 -9.37 -4.04 -6.70
CA ALA A 36 -10.16 -5.10 -7.30
C ALA A 36 -9.43 -6.44 -7.35
N LEU A 37 -8.13 -6.44 -7.66
CA LEU A 37 -7.31 -7.65 -7.67
C LEU A 37 -7.33 -8.30 -6.29
N LEU A 38 -6.96 -7.56 -5.24
CA LEU A 38 -6.91 -8.05 -3.87
C LEU A 38 -8.29 -8.46 -3.35
N GLY A 39 -9.30 -7.60 -3.53
CA GLY A 39 -10.64 -7.83 -3.01
C GLY A 39 -11.32 -9.04 -3.64
N LYS A 40 -11.26 -9.16 -4.97
CA LYS A 40 -11.90 -10.27 -5.69
C LYS A 40 -11.13 -11.59 -5.58
N ALA A 41 -9.84 -11.55 -5.27
CA ALA A 41 -9.06 -12.75 -4.98
C ALA A 41 -9.54 -13.45 -3.69
N VAL A 42 -10.02 -12.71 -2.70
CA VAL A 42 -10.40 -13.28 -1.39
C VAL A 42 -11.90 -13.39 -1.16
N THR A 43 -12.73 -12.67 -1.91
CA THR A 43 -14.19 -12.77 -1.77
C THR A 43 -14.92 -12.49 -3.09
N ARG A 44 -16.04 -13.21 -3.30
CA ARG A 44 -16.99 -12.96 -4.39
C ARG A 44 -18.19 -12.12 -3.96
N SER A 45 -18.25 -11.72 -2.68
CA SER A 45 -19.37 -10.94 -2.14
C SER A 45 -19.37 -9.50 -2.65
N ARG A 46 -20.50 -8.80 -2.47
CA ARG A 46 -20.60 -7.35 -2.73
C ARG A 46 -19.59 -6.51 -1.94
N HIS A 47 -19.01 -7.05 -0.88
CA HIS A 47 -18.05 -6.37 -0.01
C HIS A 47 -16.58 -6.51 -0.49
N TRP A 48 -16.35 -7.04 -1.70
CA TRP A 48 -14.98 -7.19 -2.25
C TRP A 48 -14.20 -5.87 -2.22
N ARG A 49 -14.85 -4.72 -2.39
CA ARG A 49 -14.19 -3.40 -2.30
C ARG A 49 -13.59 -3.15 -0.92
N ALA A 50 -14.37 -3.40 0.14
CA ALA A 50 -13.92 -3.21 1.51
C ALA A 50 -12.76 -4.18 1.84
N ALA A 51 -12.88 -5.45 1.42
CA ALA A 51 -11.80 -6.43 1.56
C ALA A 51 -10.53 -6.00 0.82
N GLY A 52 -10.66 -5.50 -0.41
CA GLY A 52 -9.54 -5.00 -1.21
C GLY A 52 -8.81 -3.83 -0.53
N PHE A 53 -9.54 -2.83 -0.03
CA PHE A 53 -8.94 -1.72 0.70
C PHE A 53 -8.27 -2.17 2.00
N ALA A 54 -8.90 -3.09 2.75
CA ALA A 54 -8.30 -3.62 3.98
C ALA A 54 -6.98 -4.33 3.71
N LEU A 55 -6.94 -5.18 2.67
CA LEU A 55 -5.72 -5.87 2.24
C LEU A 55 -4.66 -4.89 1.72
N HIS A 56 -5.07 -3.87 0.97
CA HIS A 56 -4.14 -2.86 0.45
C HIS A 56 -3.54 -2.00 1.56
N ALA A 57 -4.35 -1.59 2.55
CA ALA A 57 -3.88 -0.90 3.74
C ALA A 57 -2.94 -1.78 4.59
N ALA A 58 -3.27 -3.06 4.76
CA ALA A 58 -2.42 -4.02 5.46
C ALA A 58 -1.08 -4.22 4.74
N ASN A 59 -1.10 -4.26 3.40
CA ASN A 59 0.11 -4.31 2.57
C ASN A 59 0.98 -3.08 2.78
N GLY A 60 0.40 -1.87 2.73
CA GLY A 60 1.11 -0.63 3.02
C GLY A 60 1.73 -0.62 4.42
N ALA A 61 1.00 -1.09 5.43
CA ALA A 61 1.52 -1.21 6.79
C ALA A 61 2.74 -2.16 6.86
N ALA A 62 2.65 -3.32 6.22
CA ALA A 62 3.74 -4.29 6.17
C ALA A 62 5.00 -3.69 5.52
N PHE A 63 4.85 -2.96 4.42
CA PHE A 63 5.97 -2.25 3.78
C PHE A 63 6.55 -1.15 4.68
N GLY A 64 5.70 -0.38 5.38
CA GLY A 64 6.17 0.63 6.33
C GLY A 64 6.98 0.04 7.49
N VAL A 65 6.59 -1.12 8.01
CA VAL A 65 7.37 -1.86 9.01
C VAL A 65 8.67 -2.42 8.42
N ALA A 66 8.60 -3.01 7.22
CA ALA A 66 9.76 -3.60 6.55
C ALA A 66 10.85 -2.55 6.24
N LEU A 67 10.46 -1.36 5.77
CA LEU A 67 11.37 -0.24 5.52
C LEU A 67 12.04 0.27 6.81
N GLU A 68 11.28 0.39 7.90
CA GLU A 68 11.85 0.76 9.22
C GLU A 68 12.82 -0.32 9.72
N ALA A 69 12.48 -1.59 9.56
CA ALA A 69 13.35 -2.71 9.94
C ALA A 69 14.62 -2.75 9.08
N ALA A 70 14.51 -2.52 7.77
CA ALA A 70 15.67 -2.43 6.87
C ALA A 70 16.59 -1.27 7.25
N HIS A 71 16.03 -0.07 7.45
CA HIS A 71 16.78 1.11 7.89
C HIS A 71 17.54 0.85 9.21
N ARG A 72 16.89 0.21 10.20
CA ARG A 72 17.52 -0.11 11.47
C ARG A 72 18.65 -1.14 11.35
N ARG A 73 18.56 -2.07 10.40
CA ARG A 73 19.57 -3.13 10.20
C ARG A 73 20.76 -2.67 9.38
N THR A 74 20.55 -1.84 8.36
CA THR A 74 21.59 -1.47 7.39
C THR A 74 22.18 -0.09 7.62
N GLY A 75 21.50 0.77 8.41
CA GLY A 75 21.88 2.17 8.58
C GLY A 75 21.64 3.06 7.35
N VAL A 76 21.16 2.50 6.23
CA VAL A 76 20.89 3.24 5.00
C VAL A 76 19.78 4.26 5.26
N GLU A 77 19.95 5.49 4.77
CA GLU A 77 18.93 6.53 4.94
C GLU A 77 17.57 6.11 4.38
N ARG A 78 16.51 6.42 5.14
CA ARG A 78 15.12 6.08 4.79
C ARG A 78 14.72 6.59 3.42
N ARG A 79 15.18 7.78 3.04
CA ARG A 79 14.91 8.39 1.73
C ARG A 79 15.51 7.57 0.59
N ARG A 80 16.74 7.05 0.76
CA ARG A 80 17.37 6.18 -0.23
C ARG A 80 16.65 4.84 -0.34
N LEU A 81 16.23 4.26 0.79
CA LEU A 81 15.43 3.04 0.79
C LEU A 81 14.08 3.22 0.08
N ALA A 82 13.40 4.34 0.32
CA ALA A 82 12.13 4.65 -0.33
C ALA A 82 12.29 4.90 -1.84
N LEU A 83 13.29 5.69 -2.25
CA LEU A 83 13.54 5.98 -3.67
C LEU A 83 14.04 4.76 -4.45
N GLY A 84 14.76 3.84 -3.81
CA GLY A 84 15.22 2.61 -4.46
C GLY A 84 14.12 1.57 -4.71
N MET A 85 12.92 1.75 -4.13
CA MET A 85 11.77 0.86 -4.31
C MET A 85 10.65 1.46 -5.16
N ALA A 86 10.75 2.74 -5.53
CA ALA A 86 9.78 3.45 -6.37
C ALA A 86 10.24 3.43 -7.83
#